data_AF-A0A9E7HM95-F1
#
_entry.id   AF-A0A9E7HM95-F1
#
_cell.length_a   1.000
_cell.length_b   1.000
_cell.length_c   1.000
_cell.angle_alpha   90.00
_cell.angle_beta   90.00
_cell.angle_gamma   90.00
#
_symmetry.space_group_name_H-M   'P 1'
#
loop_
_entity.id
_entity.type
_entity.pdbx_description
1 polymer ?
#
loop_
_entity_poly.entity_id
_entity_poly.type
_entity_poly.pdbx_seq_one_letter_code
_entity_poly.pdbx_strand_id
1 'polypeptide(L)'
;MRCRIALAEKRVEYEHKDENLMEKSPLLLQSNPVHKKIPVLVHGGKPVCESLVIVQYVDEAWPDRAPLLPADAYGRAQARFWADFVDKKIFECGTKLWMLKKEAQGEAKKEFTEGLKLLEGELGEKKYFGGDTFGFVDVALVPLMAWFRTYESFGSFSAETEAPKVWPDRAPLLPADPYGRAKARYWADFIDKEIFECGLKLWKLEGEKQDEARDQFLRALKILEGELGEKKYFGGDTFGFVDVTLVPVVAWYRTYELFGSFRTEMHAPRLMAWGKRCLERESVAMSSLPDPHKVHQFVRFLRNKKPGLQPF
;
A
#
# COMPACT_ATOMS: atom_id res chain seq x y z
N MET A 1 -7.43 0.79 -16.19
CA MET A 1 -7.45 0.46 -14.74
C MET A 1 -8.87 0.47 -14.18
N ARG A 2 -9.66 1.54 -14.34
CA ARG A 2 -11.08 1.62 -13.90
C ARG A 2 -11.92 0.38 -14.22
N CYS A 3 -11.91 -0.06 -15.48
CA CYS A 3 -12.65 -1.25 -15.92
C CYS A 3 -12.20 -2.53 -15.18
N ARG A 4 -10.89 -2.68 -14.95
CA ARG A 4 -10.32 -3.84 -14.22
C ARG A 4 -10.73 -3.83 -12.75
N ILE A 5 -10.78 -2.65 -12.12
CA ILE A 5 -11.28 -2.49 -10.75
C ILE A 5 -12.75 -2.87 -10.70
N ALA A 6 -13.60 -2.31 -11.57
CA ALA A 6 -15.02 -2.62 -11.60
C ALA A 6 -15.29 -4.13 -11.81
N LEU A 7 -14.59 -4.77 -12.75
CA LEU A 7 -14.70 -6.22 -12.97
C LEU A 7 -14.23 -7.03 -11.74
N ALA A 8 -13.18 -6.58 -11.04
CA ALA A 8 -12.69 -7.22 -9.82
C ALA A 8 -13.69 -7.10 -8.65
N GLU A 9 -14.28 -5.92 -8.44
CA GLU A 9 -15.34 -5.70 -7.43
C GLU A 9 -16.54 -6.62 -7.68
N LYS A 10 -16.92 -6.81 -8.95
CA LYS A 10 -17.99 -7.73 -9.36
C LYS A 10 -17.58 -9.21 -9.38
N ARG A 11 -16.29 -9.51 -9.20
CA ARG A 11 -15.68 -10.85 -9.35
C ARG A 11 -16.01 -11.48 -10.71
N VAL A 12 -15.85 -10.70 -11.77
CA VAL A 12 -16.02 -11.12 -13.16
C VAL A 12 -14.66 -11.48 -13.72
N GLU A 13 -14.52 -12.71 -14.19
CA GLU A 13 -13.32 -13.15 -14.91
C GLU A 13 -13.29 -12.54 -16.31
N TYR A 14 -12.09 -12.18 -16.79
CA TYR A 14 -11.90 -11.60 -18.10
C TYR A 14 -10.53 -11.98 -18.67
N GLU A 15 -10.44 -12.03 -19.99
CA GLU A 15 -9.15 -12.08 -20.69
C GLU A 15 -8.61 -10.66 -20.85
N HIS A 16 -7.39 -10.41 -20.38
CA HIS A 16 -6.72 -9.13 -20.58
C HIS A 16 -5.86 -9.18 -21.84
N LYS A 17 -6.07 -8.23 -22.76
CA LYS A 17 -5.24 -8.05 -23.96
C LYS A 17 -4.55 -6.69 -23.88
N ASP A 18 -3.22 -6.72 -23.93
CA ASP A 18 -2.42 -5.50 -24.00
C ASP A 18 -2.52 -4.88 -25.39
N GLU A 19 -2.47 -3.55 -25.42
CA GLU A 19 -2.61 -2.76 -26.63
C GLU A 19 -1.42 -1.80 -26.74
N ASN A 20 -0.80 -1.74 -27.92
CA ASN A 20 0.27 -0.79 -28.17
C ASN A 20 -0.32 0.58 -28.55
N LEU A 21 -0.02 1.61 -27.77
CA LEU A 21 -0.56 2.95 -27.98
C LEU A 21 0.03 3.67 -29.19
N MET A 22 1.22 3.27 -29.65
CA MET A 22 1.88 3.81 -30.84
C MET A 22 1.41 3.10 -32.11
N GLU A 23 1.15 1.80 -32.02
CA GLU A 23 0.71 0.95 -33.13
C GLU A 23 -0.59 0.23 -32.76
N LYS A 24 -1.71 0.89 -33.07
CA LYS A 24 -3.05 0.41 -32.69
C LYS A 24 -3.46 -0.81 -33.52
N SER A 25 -3.91 -1.84 -32.82
CA SER A 25 -4.34 -3.11 -33.39
C SER A 25 -5.59 -2.98 -34.27
N PRO A 26 -5.75 -3.84 -35.29
CA PRO A 26 -6.99 -3.90 -36.07
C PRO A 26 -8.23 -4.14 -35.19
N LEU A 27 -8.08 -4.94 -34.12
CA LEU A 27 -9.15 -5.22 -33.17
C LEU A 27 -9.62 -3.96 -32.44
N LEU A 28 -8.70 -3.12 -31.96
CA LEU A 28 -9.05 -1.84 -31.35
C LEU A 28 -9.74 -0.91 -32.36
N LEU A 29 -9.20 -0.80 -33.57
CA LEU A 29 -9.75 0.07 -34.60
C LEU A 29 -11.15 -0.36 -35.04
N GLN A 30 -11.42 -1.68 -35.06
CA GLN A 30 -12.75 -2.22 -35.32
C GLN A 30 -13.71 -2.04 -34.14
N SER A 31 -13.21 -2.21 -32.91
CA SER A 31 -14.05 -2.19 -31.71
C SER A 31 -14.40 -0.76 -31.24
N ASN A 32 -13.50 0.20 -31.43
CA ASN A 32 -13.70 1.63 -31.15
C ASN A 32 -13.32 2.47 -32.37
N PRO A 33 -14.10 2.44 -33.47
CA PRO A 33 -13.75 3.15 -34.70
C PRO A 33 -13.79 4.67 -34.55
N VAL A 34 -14.59 5.18 -33.60
CA VAL A 34 -14.80 6.62 -33.36
C VAL A 34 -13.57 7.24 -32.70
N HIS A 35 -13.18 6.75 -31.52
CA HIS A 35 -12.11 7.36 -30.73
C HIS A 35 -10.78 6.63 -30.86
N LYS A 36 -10.79 5.34 -31.25
CA LYS A 36 -9.59 4.51 -31.39
C LYS A 36 -8.76 4.53 -30.09
N LYS A 37 -9.43 4.53 -28.94
CA LYS A 37 -8.85 4.63 -27.59
C LYS A 37 -9.18 3.39 -26.77
N ILE A 38 -8.26 3.06 -25.87
CA ILE A 38 -8.49 2.11 -24.78
C ILE A 38 -9.01 2.84 -23.53
N PRO A 39 -9.67 2.15 -22.60
CA PRO A 39 -10.09 0.74 -22.66
C PRO A 39 -11.29 0.49 -23.57
N VAL A 40 -11.40 -0.74 -24.06
CA VAL A 40 -12.61 -1.30 -24.68
C VAL A 40 -12.90 -2.63 -24.00
N LEU A 41 -14.13 -2.82 -23.51
CA LEU A 41 -14.60 -4.10 -22.99
C LEU A 41 -15.40 -4.79 -24.09
N VAL A 42 -15.07 -6.05 -24.41
CA VAL A 42 -15.85 -6.85 -25.36
C VAL A 42 -16.62 -7.91 -24.57
N HIS A 43 -17.94 -7.79 -24.51
CA HIS A 43 -18.82 -8.74 -23.82
C HIS A 43 -19.79 -9.37 -24.82
N GLY A 44 -19.74 -10.71 -24.99
CA GLY A 44 -20.58 -11.42 -25.95
C GLY A 44 -20.38 -10.94 -27.40
N GLY A 45 -19.15 -10.58 -27.77
CA GLY A 45 -18.81 -10.02 -29.08
C GLY A 45 -19.21 -8.56 -29.30
N LYS A 46 -19.80 -7.90 -28.30
CA LYS A 46 -20.23 -6.50 -28.38
C LYS A 46 -19.21 -5.59 -27.67
N PRO A 47 -18.61 -4.61 -28.38
CA PRO A 47 -17.68 -3.68 -27.76
C PRO A 47 -18.43 -2.60 -26.96
N VAL A 48 -17.90 -2.28 -25.78
CA VAL A 48 -18.30 -1.17 -24.91
C VAL A 48 -17.07 -0.29 -24.72
N CYS A 49 -17.18 0.97 -25.10
CA CYS A 49 -16.08 1.95 -25.11
C CYS A 49 -16.25 2.98 -23.99
N GLU A 50 -15.20 3.76 -23.74
CA GLU A 50 -15.12 4.80 -22.70
C GLU A 50 -15.14 4.24 -21.27
N SER A 51 -14.11 4.59 -20.48
CA SER A 51 -13.86 3.92 -19.20
C SER A 51 -15.02 4.01 -18.21
N LEU A 52 -15.66 5.19 -18.06
CA LEU A 52 -16.80 5.37 -17.14
C LEU A 52 -18.09 4.76 -17.68
N VAL A 53 -18.26 4.69 -19.00
CA VAL A 53 -19.40 3.97 -19.61
C VAL A 53 -19.25 2.47 -19.38
N ILE A 54 -18.04 1.92 -19.54
CA ILE A 54 -17.73 0.53 -19.23
C ILE A 54 -18.01 0.23 -17.75
N VAL A 55 -17.61 1.10 -16.82
CA VAL A 55 -17.88 0.88 -15.38
C VAL A 55 -19.39 0.85 -15.10
N GLN A 56 -20.18 1.75 -15.71
CA GLN A 56 -21.65 1.71 -15.58
C GLN A 56 -22.23 0.42 -16.16
N TYR A 57 -21.78 0.03 -17.35
CA TYR A 57 -22.21 -1.22 -17.98
C TYR A 57 -21.91 -2.44 -17.11
N VAL A 58 -20.72 -2.49 -16.49
CA VAL A 58 -20.35 -3.56 -15.55
C VAL A 58 -21.23 -3.54 -14.30
N ASP A 59 -21.60 -2.36 -13.81
CA ASP A 59 -22.49 -2.24 -12.65
C ASP A 59 -23.90 -2.77 -12.97
N GLU A 60 -24.42 -2.45 -14.15
CA GLU A 60 -25.75 -2.85 -14.63
C GLU A 60 -25.83 -4.31 -15.08
N ALA A 61 -24.76 -4.85 -15.69
CA ALA A 61 -24.73 -6.23 -16.18
C ALA A 61 -24.56 -7.26 -15.05
N TRP A 62 -23.99 -6.84 -13.90
CA TRP A 62 -23.84 -7.67 -12.70
C TRP A 62 -24.35 -6.93 -11.45
N PRO A 63 -25.66 -6.70 -11.34
CA PRO A 63 -26.25 -5.87 -10.28
C PRO A 63 -26.21 -6.54 -8.90
N ASP A 64 -26.15 -7.87 -8.83
CA ASP A 64 -26.26 -8.64 -7.58
C ASP A 64 -25.01 -8.60 -6.69
N ARG A 65 -23.93 -7.95 -7.13
CA ARG A 65 -22.63 -7.93 -6.43
C ARG A 65 -22.11 -6.52 -6.35
N ALA A 66 -21.62 -6.08 -5.18
CA ALA A 66 -20.91 -4.82 -4.97
C ALA A 66 -21.44 -3.65 -5.84
N PRO A 67 -22.64 -3.10 -5.55
CA PRO A 67 -23.19 -1.98 -6.31
C PRO A 67 -22.24 -0.79 -6.28
N LEU A 68 -21.84 -0.30 -7.46
CA LEU A 68 -20.93 0.84 -7.59
C LEU A 68 -21.70 2.16 -7.59
N LEU A 69 -22.91 2.16 -8.13
CA LEU A 69 -23.81 3.31 -8.11
C LEU A 69 -24.86 3.19 -6.98
N PRO A 70 -25.29 4.32 -6.40
CA PRO A 70 -26.40 4.34 -5.46
C PRO A 70 -27.73 3.83 -6.06
N ALA A 71 -28.60 3.32 -5.20
CA ALA A 71 -29.91 2.80 -5.61
C ALA A 71 -30.91 3.91 -6.00
N ASP A 72 -30.81 5.09 -5.40
CA ASP A 72 -31.71 6.21 -5.66
C ASP A 72 -31.22 7.10 -6.82
N ALA A 73 -32.17 7.79 -7.47
CA ALA A 73 -31.86 8.58 -8.66
C ALA A 73 -30.94 9.78 -8.37
N TYR A 74 -31.08 10.39 -7.20
CA TYR A 74 -30.29 11.56 -6.81
C TYR A 74 -28.84 11.16 -6.52
N GLY A 75 -28.63 10.10 -5.74
CA GLY A 75 -27.32 9.52 -5.46
C GLY A 75 -26.59 9.12 -6.75
N ARG A 76 -27.29 8.51 -7.72
CA ARG A 76 -26.68 8.25 -9.05
C ARG A 76 -26.27 9.51 -9.78
N ALA A 77 -27.09 10.55 -9.75
CA ALA A 77 -26.76 11.81 -10.40
C ALA A 77 -25.52 12.46 -9.76
N GLN A 78 -25.44 12.45 -8.42
CA GLN A 78 -24.27 12.94 -7.68
C GLN A 78 -23.00 12.14 -8.00
N ALA A 79 -23.09 10.81 -7.99
CA ALA A 79 -21.94 9.95 -8.31
C ALA A 79 -21.42 10.20 -9.74
N ARG A 80 -22.33 10.36 -10.72
CA ARG A 80 -21.95 10.66 -12.11
C ARG A 80 -21.34 12.06 -12.25
N PHE A 81 -21.90 13.05 -11.56
CA PHE A 81 -21.36 14.41 -11.55
C PHE A 81 -19.92 14.43 -11.04
N TRP A 82 -19.65 13.80 -9.90
CA TRP A 82 -18.31 13.78 -9.33
C TRP A 82 -17.32 12.94 -10.14
N ALA A 83 -17.74 11.83 -10.74
CA ALA A 83 -16.87 11.08 -11.65
C ALA A 83 -16.54 11.87 -12.93
N ASP A 84 -17.49 12.64 -13.47
CA ASP A 84 -17.25 13.55 -14.60
C ASP A 84 -16.31 14.70 -14.20
N PHE A 85 -16.47 15.24 -12.98
CA PHE A 85 -15.56 16.22 -12.42
C PHE A 85 -14.13 15.68 -12.32
N VAL A 86 -13.96 14.43 -11.85
CA VAL A 86 -12.65 13.77 -11.81
C VAL A 86 -12.02 13.68 -13.21
N ASP A 87 -12.79 13.32 -14.24
CA ASP A 87 -12.28 13.22 -15.61
C ASP A 87 -11.95 14.57 -16.25
N LYS A 88 -12.85 15.54 -16.14
CA LYS A 88 -12.71 16.81 -16.85
C LYS A 88 -11.88 17.84 -16.11
N LYS A 89 -11.79 17.75 -14.78
CA LYS A 89 -11.02 18.69 -13.97
C LYS A 89 -9.74 18.07 -13.48
N ILE A 90 -9.82 17.04 -12.64
CA ILE A 90 -8.62 16.49 -11.99
C ILE A 90 -7.66 15.88 -13.00
N PHE A 91 -8.14 15.02 -13.91
CA PHE A 91 -7.28 14.40 -14.91
C PHE A 91 -6.71 15.40 -15.93
N GLU A 92 -7.52 16.34 -16.42
CA GLU A 92 -7.05 17.35 -17.37
C GLU A 92 -6.00 18.29 -16.75
N CYS A 93 -6.25 18.83 -15.55
CA CYS A 93 -5.30 19.69 -14.85
C CYS A 93 -4.03 18.92 -14.47
N GLY A 94 -4.16 17.68 -13.98
CA GLY A 94 -3.03 16.79 -13.72
C GLY A 94 -2.19 16.53 -14.97
N THR A 95 -2.85 16.34 -16.11
CA THR A 95 -2.18 16.16 -17.41
C THR A 95 -1.43 17.41 -17.84
N LYS A 96 -2.02 18.60 -17.68
CA LYS A 96 -1.34 19.88 -17.94
C LYS A 96 -0.10 20.07 -17.06
N LEU A 97 -0.14 19.63 -15.80
CA LEU A 97 0.99 19.77 -14.88
C LEU A 97 2.27 19.10 -15.38
N TRP A 98 2.20 17.90 -15.96
CA TRP A 98 3.40 17.21 -16.45
C TRP A 98 3.75 17.51 -17.91
N MET A 99 2.79 17.98 -18.73
CA MET A 99 3.03 18.30 -20.14
C MET A 99 3.45 19.76 -20.39
N LEU A 100 3.00 20.71 -19.57
CA LEU A 100 3.34 22.13 -19.76
C LEU A 100 4.76 22.43 -19.27
N LYS A 101 5.36 23.46 -19.84
CA LYS A 101 6.61 24.05 -19.33
C LYS A 101 6.35 24.73 -17.98
N LYS A 102 7.38 24.80 -17.14
CA LYS A 102 7.30 25.24 -15.74
C LYS A 102 6.63 26.61 -15.57
N GLU A 103 6.88 27.54 -16.50
CA GLU A 103 6.35 28.90 -16.47
C GLU A 103 4.83 28.96 -16.70
N ALA A 104 4.25 27.93 -17.33
CA ALA A 104 2.82 27.85 -17.65
C ALA A 104 2.03 26.88 -16.73
N GLN A 105 2.69 26.24 -15.75
CA GLN A 105 2.05 25.27 -14.85
C GLN A 105 1.26 25.92 -13.71
N GLY A 106 1.44 27.22 -13.44
CA GLY A 106 0.86 27.90 -12.28
C GLY A 106 -0.67 27.82 -12.22
N GLU A 107 -1.35 28.02 -13.35
CA GLU A 107 -2.81 27.92 -13.44
C GLU A 107 -3.28 26.47 -13.27
N ALA A 108 -2.64 25.52 -13.97
CA ALA A 108 -2.97 24.10 -13.85
C ALA A 108 -2.79 23.58 -12.42
N LYS A 109 -1.74 24.03 -11.72
CA LYS A 109 -1.53 23.73 -10.30
C LYS A 109 -2.69 24.25 -9.46
N LYS A 110 -3.04 25.53 -9.62
CA LYS A 110 -4.11 26.16 -8.86
C LYS A 110 -5.44 25.43 -9.06
N GLU A 111 -5.82 25.18 -10.31
CA GLU A 111 -7.06 24.45 -10.63
C GLU A 111 -7.05 23.02 -10.07
N PHE A 112 -5.91 22.34 -10.15
CA PHE A 112 -5.77 20.97 -9.62
C PHE A 112 -5.93 20.94 -8.10
N THR A 113 -5.25 21.84 -7.36
CA THR A 113 -5.34 21.87 -5.89
C THR A 113 -6.71 22.33 -5.40
N GLU A 114 -7.34 23.30 -6.07
CA GLU A 114 -8.74 23.67 -5.82
C GLU A 114 -9.69 22.51 -6.08
N GLY A 115 -9.48 21.75 -7.17
CA GLY A 115 -10.26 20.57 -7.48
C GLY A 115 -10.12 19.47 -6.43
N LEU A 116 -8.89 19.24 -5.92
CA LEU A 116 -8.66 18.30 -4.82
C LEU A 116 -9.40 18.72 -3.54
N LYS A 117 -9.41 20.01 -3.20
CA LYS A 117 -10.15 20.53 -2.04
C LYS A 117 -11.66 20.34 -2.16
N LEU A 118 -12.20 20.51 -3.37
CA LEU A 118 -13.62 20.24 -3.63
C LEU A 118 -13.94 18.75 -3.44
N LEU A 119 -13.08 17.85 -3.93
CA LEU A 119 -13.23 16.41 -3.69
C LEU A 119 -13.11 16.06 -2.21
N GLU A 120 -12.23 16.72 -1.46
CA GLU A 120 -12.12 16.52 -0.02
C GLU A 120 -13.38 16.96 0.72
N GLY A 121 -13.93 18.12 0.36
CA GLY A 121 -15.19 18.60 0.91
C GLY A 121 -16.34 17.63 0.64
N GLU A 122 -16.41 17.09 -0.58
CA GLU A 122 -17.41 16.07 -0.93
C GLU A 122 -17.19 14.76 -0.17
N LEU A 123 -15.95 14.30 -0.03
CA LEU A 123 -15.63 13.09 0.74
C LEU A 123 -16.03 13.29 2.22
N GLY A 124 -15.76 14.45 2.79
CA GLY A 124 -16.15 14.81 4.15
C GLY A 124 -15.53 13.85 5.17
N GLU A 125 -16.37 13.19 5.96
CA GLU A 125 -15.98 12.12 6.90
C GLU A 125 -16.30 10.71 6.36
N LYS A 126 -16.79 10.61 5.11
CA LYS A 126 -17.14 9.32 4.52
C LYS A 126 -15.88 8.50 4.26
N LYS A 127 -15.98 7.18 4.43
CA LYS A 127 -14.89 6.25 4.12
C LYS A 127 -14.58 6.22 2.62
N TYR A 128 -15.63 6.30 1.80
CA TYR A 128 -15.59 6.35 0.35
C TYR A 128 -16.56 7.42 -0.15
N PHE A 129 -16.45 7.82 -1.42
CA PHE A 129 -17.43 8.74 -2.00
C PHE A 129 -18.85 8.15 -2.00
N GLY A 130 -18.96 6.82 -2.06
CA GLY A 130 -20.20 6.06 -1.88
C GLY A 130 -20.69 5.91 -0.42
N GLY A 131 -20.06 6.58 0.56
CA GLY A 131 -20.36 6.42 1.98
C GLY A 131 -19.50 5.34 2.62
N ASP A 132 -20.11 4.26 3.10
CA ASP A 132 -19.40 3.13 3.73
C ASP A 132 -18.86 2.13 2.71
N THR A 133 -19.33 2.18 1.47
CA THR A 133 -19.00 1.25 0.38
C THR A 133 -18.22 1.95 -0.72
N PHE A 134 -17.21 1.24 -1.24
CA PHE A 134 -16.43 1.67 -2.41
C PHE A 134 -17.35 1.79 -3.63
N GLY A 135 -17.34 2.94 -4.30
CA GLY A 135 -18.33 3.28 -5.32
C GLY A 135 -17.76 3.87 -6.61
N PHE A 136 -18.66 4.37 -7.44
CA PHE A 136 -18.39 4.82 -8.81
C PHE A 136 -17.34 5.95 -8.89
N VAL A 137 -17.40 6.92 -7.98
CA VAL A 137 -16.44 8.03 -7.93
C VAL A 137 -15.08 7.54 -7.46
N ASP A 138 -15.03 6.60 -6.51
CA ASP A 138 -13.78 6.00 -6.06
C ASP A 138 -13.09 5.24 -7.21
N VAL A 139 -13.85 4.44 -7.99
CA VAL A 139 -13.36 3.79 -9.21
C VAL A 139 -12.83 4.81 -10.21
N ALA A 140 -13.47 5.97 -10.34
CA ALA A 140 -13.01 7.04 -11.22
C ALA A 140 -11.67 7.63 -10.76
N LEU A 141 -11.51 7.90 -9.46
CA LEU A 141 -10.38 8.65 -8.92
C LEU A 141 -9.14 7.79 -8.64
N VAL A 142 -9.30 6.58 -8.10
CA VAL A 142 -8.17 5.74 -7.63
C VAL A 142 -7.07 5.56 -8.67
N PRO A 143 -7.36 5.29 -9.96
CA PRO A 143 -6.30 5.16 -10.96
C PRO A 143 -5.47 6.43 -11.19
N LEU A 144 -6.06 7.61 -10.98
CA LEU A 144 -5.36 8.88 -11.11
C LEU A 144 -4.39 9.11 -9.96
N MET A 145 -4.68 8.59 -8.78
CA MET A 145 -3.82 8.73 -7.60
C MET A 145 -2.41 8.16 -7.83
N ALA A 146 -2.28 7.13 -8.68
CA ALA A 146 -0.98 6.58 -9.07
C ALA A 146 -0.07 7.62 -9.77
N TRP A 147 -0.65 8.65 -10.37
CA TRP A 147 0.07 9.72 -11.05
C TRP A 147 0.32 10.94 -10.17
N PHE A 148 -0.28 11.02 -8.98
CA PHE A 148 -0.20 12.25 -8.21
C PHE A 148 1.24 12.58 -7.78
N ARG A 149 2.10 11.59 -7.52
CA ARG A 149 3.54 11.83 -7.27
C ARG A 149 4.22 12.53 -8.44
N THR A 150 3.86 12.16 -9.67
CA THR A 150 4.32 12.86 -10.87
C THR A 150 3.80 14.30 -10.87
N TYR A 151 2.52 14.50 -10.60
CA TYR A 151 1.92 15.84 -10.58
C TYR A 151 2.53 16.73 -9.49
N GLU A 152 2.76 16.22 -8.27
CA GLU A 152 3.44 16.91 -7.17
C GLU A 152 4.85 17.35 -7.58
N SER A 153 5.61 16.45 -8.22
CA SER A 153 6.98 16.73 -8.66
C SER A 153 7.04 17.82 -9.73
N PHE A 154 6.17 17.76 -10.75
CA PHE A 154 6.17 18.77 -11.81
C PHE A 154 5.54 20.08 -11.33
N GLY A 155 4.41 20.02 -10.62
CA GLY A 155 3.69 21.18 -10.11
C GLY A 155 4.26 21.81 -8.83
N SER A 156 5.29 21.21 -8.23
CA SER A 156 5.92 21.69 -6.99
C SER A 156 4.89 21.97 -5.88
N PHE A 157 4.06 20.98 -5.55
CA PHE A 157 3.06 21.03 -4.47
C PHE A 157 2.94 19.67 -3.77
N SER A 158 2.18 19.62 -2.69
CA SER A 158 1.87 18.39 -1.94
C SER A 158 0.36 18.19 -1.95
N ALA A 159 -0.11 17.12 -2.61
CA ALA A 159 -1.53 16.80 -2.63
C ALA A 159 -2.03 16.40 -1.23
N GLU A 160 -1.19 15.75 -0.43
CA GLU A 160 -1.47 15.42 0.98
C GLU A 160 -1.70 16.68 1.83
N THR A 161 -0.96 17.77 1.56
CA THR A 161 -1.15 19.03 2.30
C THR A 161 -2.39 19.78 1.85
N GLU A 162 -2.71 19.73 0.55
CA GLU A 162 -3.85 20.45 -0.01
C GLU A 162 -5.18 19.73 0.22
N ALA A 163 -5.16 18.39 0.24
CA ALA A 163 -6.31 17.52 0.42
C ALA A 163 -5.91 16.17 1.08
N PRO A 164 -5.65 16.16 2.41
CA PRO A 164 -5.17 14.98 3.14
C PRO A 164 -6.14 13.79 3.12
N LYS A 165 -7.45 14.00 3.01
CA LYS A 165 -8.43 12.90 3.06
C LYS A 165 -8.60 12.20 1.72
N VAL A 166 -8.42 12.95 0.63
CA VAL A 166 -8.49 12.40 -0.74
C VAL A 166 -7.21 11.65 -1.07
N TRP A 167 -6.08 12.04 -0.48
CA TRP A 167 -4.85 11.28 -0.60
C TRP A 167 -4.96 9.98 0.21
N PRO A 168 -4.87 8.79 -0.41
CA PRO A 168 -4.85 7.56 0.35
C PRO A 168 -3.62 7.60 1.23
N ASP A 169 -3.81 7.27 2.51
CA ASP A 169 -2.80 7.24 3.56
C ASP A 169 -1.67 6.26 3.20
N ARG A 170 -0.82 6.66 2.25
CA ARG A 170 0.49 6.09 2.00
C ARG A 170 1.47 7.02 2.68
N ALA A 171 1.33 7.09 4.01
CA ALA A 171 2.35 7.69 4.86
C ALA A 171 3.70 7.21 4.33
N PRO A 172 4.59 8.13 3.91
CA PRO A 172 5.87 7.73 3.37
C PRO A 172 6.58 6.90 4.43
N LEU A 173 7.15 5.75 4.04
CA LEU A 173 7.84 4.86 4.99
C LEU A 173 8.91 5.63 5.77
N LEU A 174 9.55 6.61 5.12
CA LEU A 174 10.48 7.51 5.76
C LEU A 174 9.82 8.85 6.09
N PRO A 175 10.14 9.46 7.25
CA PRO A 175 9.72 10.82 7.57
C PRO A 175 10.13 11.84 6.49
N ALA A 176 9.35 12.91 6.36
CA ALA A 176 9.63 13.95 5.38
C ALA A 176 10.92 14.73 5.72
N ASP A 177 11.20 14.95 7.00
CA ASP A 177 12.32 15.76 7.46
C ASP A 177 13.65 14.98 7.50
N PRO A 178 14.81 15.61 7.21
CA PRO A 178 16.10 14.91 7.18
C PRO A 178 16.49 14.21 8.48
N TYR A 179 16.10 14.78 9.64
CA TYR A 179 16.43 14.24 10.95
C TYR A 179 15.63 12.97 11.26
N GLY A 180 14.32 12.97 10.97
CA GLY A 180 13.47 11.79 11.03
C GLY A 180 13.98 10.67 10.12
N ARG A 181 14.43 10.98 8.90
CA ARG A 181 15.05 9.98 8.01
C ARG A 181 16.36 9.41 8.59
N ALA A 182 17.18 10.24 9.21
CA ALA A 182 18.41 9.79 9.85
C ALA A 182 18.12 8.84 11.02
N LYS A 183 17.15 9.17 11.88
CA LYS A 183 16.69 8.26 12.95
C LYS A 183 16.14 6.95 12.42
N ALA A 184 15.28 7.00 11.39
CA ALA A 184 14.70 5.78 10.83
C ALA A 184 15.78 4.82 10.29
N ARG A 185 16.83 5.36 9.65
CA ARG A 185 17.98 4.56 9.19
C ARG A 185 18.84 4.05 10.34
N TYR A 186 19.07 4.86 11.37
CA TYR A 186 19.77 4.42 12.58
C TYR A 186 19.06 3.22 13.22
N TRP A 187 17.74 3.27 13.37
CA TRP A 187 16.98 2.17 13.95
C TRP A 187 16.95 0.93 13.05
N ALA A 188 16.88 1.09 11.73
CA ALA A 188 17.02 -0.03 10.82
C ALA A 188 18.39 -0.71 10.93
N ASP A 189 19.47 0.07 11.02
CA ASP A 189 20.84 -0.43 11.25
C ASP A 189 20.97 -1.13 12.62
N PHE A 190 20.36 -0.56 13.66
CA PHE A 190 20.29 -1.19 14.98
C PHE A 190 19.56 -2.53 14.94
N ILE A 191 18.42 -2.62 14.25
CA ILE A 191 17.69 -3.89 14.10
C ILE A 191 18.55 -4.95 13.40
N ASP A 192 19.24 -4.58 12.33
CA ASP A 192 20.11 -5.51 11.61
C ASP A 192 21.26 -6.02 12.49
N LYS A 193 21.99 -5.10 13.14
CA LYS A 193 23.19 -5.43 13.91
C LYS A 193 22.94 -6.00 15.30
N GLU A 194 21.87 -5.58 15.97
CA GLU A 194 21.64 -5.93 17.38
C GLU A 194 20.51 -6.93 17.58
N ILE A 195 19.54 -7.00 16.66
CA ILE A 195 18.44 -7.96 16.74
C ILE A 195 18.70 -9.15 15.82
N PHE A 196 18.91 -8.91 14.53
CA PHE A 196 19.03 -10.01 13.57
C PHE A 196 20.31 -10.81 13.79
N GLU A 197 21.48 -10.15 13.89
CA GLU A 197 22.76 -10.81 14.17
C GLU A 197 22.77 -11.57 15.52
N CYS A 198 22.24 -10.98 16.59
CA CYS A 198 22.12 -11.66 17.88
C CYS A 198 21.15 -12.84 17.81
N GLY A 199 20.03 -12.69 17.10
CA GLY A 199 19.08 -13.76 16.82
C GLY A 199 19.71 -14.92 16.07
N LEU A 200 20.60 -14.66 15.12
CA LEU A 200 21.38 -15.69 14.44
C LEU A 200 22.32 -16.44 15.39
N LYS A 201 23.03 -15.71 16.26
CA LYS A 201 23.94 -16.30 17.24
C LYS A 201 23.21 -17.22 18.22
N LEU A 202 21.97 -16.88 18.61
CA LEU A 202 21.16 -17.67 19.54
C LEU A 202 20.96 -19.12 19.10
N TRP A 203 20.83 -19.42 17.81
CA TRP A 203 20.65 -20.79 17.34
C TRP A 203 21.90 -21.41 16.71
N LYS A 204 22.95 -20.61 16.45
CA LYS A 204 24.24 -21.06 15.93
C LYS A 204 25.25 -21.42 17.01
N LEU A 205 25.25 -20.71 18.14
CA LEU A 205 26.22 -20.88 19.23
C LEU A 205 25.65 -21.76 20.34
N GLU A 206 26.54 -22.28 21.18
CA GLU A 206 26.22 -23.12 22.34
C GLU A 206 27.04 -22.67 23.56
N GLY A 207 26.54 -22.98 24.76
CA GLY A 207 27.21 -22.66 26.03
C GLY A 207 27.31 -21.15 26.30
N GLU A 208 28.43 -20.74 26.90
CA GLU A 208 28.65 -19.36 27.36
C GLU A 208 28.45 -18.30 26.25
N LYS A 209 28.90 -18.59 25.02
CA LYS A 209 28.72 -17.66 23.89
C LYS A 209 27.25 -17.50 23.47
N GLN A 210 26.43 -18.52 23.68
CA GLN A 210 24.99 -18.46 23.44
C GLN A 210 24.30 -17.64 24.54
N ASP A 211 24.74 -17.80 25.79
CA ASP A 211 24.26 -17.01 26.93
C ASP A 211 24.59 -15.51 26.76
N GLU A 212 25.80 -15.18 26.32
CA GLU A 212 26.19 -13.80 25.98
C GLU A 212 25.32 -13.19 24.87
N ALA A 213 25.08 -13.96 23.80
CA ALA A 213 24.22 -13.55 22.70
C ALA A 213 22.77 -13.34 23.14
N ARG A 214 22.26 -14.19 24.06
CA ARG A 214 20.95 -14.02 24.68
C ARG A 214 20.89 -12.72 25.46
N ASP A 215 21.86 -12.46 26.31
CA ASP A 215 21.86 -11.25 27.14
C ASP A 215 21.95 -9.98 26.27
N GLN A 216 22.72 -10.01 25.18
CA GLN A 216 22.75 -8.93 24.19
C GLN A 216 21.39 -8.77 23.49
N PHE A 217 20.78 -9.86 23.02
CA PHE A 217 19.47 -9.84 22.36
C PHE A 217 18.39 -9.26 23.28
N LEU A 218 18.36 -9.67 24.55
CA LEU A 218 17.40 -9.17 25.54
C LEU A 218 17.62 -7.68 25.86
N ARG A 219 18.88 -7.21 25.89
CA ARG A 219 19.18 -5.77 26.01
C ARG A 219 18.68 -5.00 24.78
N ALA A 220 18.92 -5.51 23.58
CA ALA A 220 18.47 -4.88 22.34
C ALA A 220 16.93 -4.80 22.26
N LEU A 221 16.22 -5.86 22.68
CA LEU A 221 14.77 -5.85 22.80
C LEU A 221 14.27 -4.76 23.75
N LYS A 222 14.90 -4.58 24.92
CA LYS A 222 14.53 -3.52 25.88
C LYS A 222 14.75 -2.12 25.31
N ILE A 223 15.79 -1.92 24.50
CA ILE A 223 16.06 -0.65 23.82
C ILE A 223 14.94 -0.36 22.81
N LEU A 224 14.59 -1.33 21.97
CA LEU A 224 13.49 -1.19 21.00
C LEU A 224 12.12 -1.01 21.67
N GLU A 225 11.87 -1.69 22.78
CA GLU A 225 10.67 -1.51 23.60
C GLU A 225 10.57 -0.06 24.12
N GLY A 226 11.70 0.50 24.57
CA GLY A 226 11.78 1.90 25.00
C GLY A 226 11.57 2.90 23.86
N GLU A 227 12.16 2.64 22.68
CA GLU A 227 11.96 3.50 21.51
C GLU A 227 10.53 3.44 20.98
N LEU A 228 9.92 2.26 20.95
CA LEU A 228 8.51 2.12 20.59
C LEU A 228 7.65 2.90 21.58
N GLY A 229 7.92 2.74 22.89
CA GLY A 229 7.17 3.41 23.94
C GLY A 229 5.66 3.20 23.77
N GLU A 230 4.88 4.27 23.86
CA GLU A 230 3.42 4.24 23.66
C GLU A 230 3.00 4.42 22.18
N LYS A 231 3.96 4.48 21.23
CA LYS A 231 3.65 4.70 19.82
C LYS A 231 2.93 3.49 19.23
N LYS A 232 2.00 3.74 18.31
CA LYS A 232 1.30 2.69 17.58
C LYS A 232 2.25 1.89 16.67
N TYR A 233 3.18 2.59 16.03
CA TYR A 233 4.24 2.10 15.15
C TYR A 233 5.55 2.88 15.43
N PHE A 234 6.68 2.43 14.90
CA PHE A 234 7.93 3.19 15.03
C PHE A 234 7.88 4.53 14.29
N GLY A 235 7.01 4.66 13.28
CA GLY A 235 6.66 5.93 12.64
C GLY A 235 5.74 6.85 13.47
N GLY A 236 5.35 6.47 14.68
CA GLY A 236 4.34 7.18 15.48
C GLY A 236 2.96 6.56 15.28
N ASP A 237 2.04 7.30 14.67
CA ASP A 237 0.69 6.81 14.35
C ASP A 237 0.63 6.02 13.03
N THR A 238 1.67 6.13 12.21
CA THR A 238 1.74 5.55 10.86
C THR A 238 2.79 4.44 10.77
N PHE A 239 2.49 3.41 9.97
CA PHE A 239 3.39 2.29 9.73
C PHE A 239 4.54 2.75 8.81
N GLY A 240 5.78 2.63 9.28
CA GLY A 240 6.95 3.23 8.64
C GLY A 240 8.08 2.27 8.33
N PHE A 241 9.22 2.83 7.94
CA PHE A 241 10.42 2.13 7.46
C PHE A 241 10.98 1.17 8.52
N VAL A 242 11.06 1.61 9.78
CA VAL A 242 11.54 0.79 10.90
C VAL A 242 10.59 -0.38 11.16
N ASP A 243 9.29 -0.19 10.99
CA ASP A 243 8.32 -1.27 11.13
C ASP A 243 8.53 -2.34 10.05
N VAL A 244 8.74 -1.92 8.80
CA VAL A 244 9.05 -2.81 7.67
C VAL A 244 10.32 -3.63 7.93
N THR A 245 11.35 -3.05 8.55
CA THR A 245 12.60 -3.78 8.83
C THR A 245 12.48 -4.76 9.99
N LEU A 246 11.64 -4.48 11.00
CA LEU A 246 11.50 -5.33 12.19
C LEU A 246 10.46 -6.45 12.02
N VAL A 247 9.40 -6.23 11.24
CA VAL A 247 8.30 -7.22 11.08
C VAL A 247 8.78 -8.62 10.68
N PRO A 248 9.73 -8.79 9.73
CA PRO A 248 10.24 -10.12 9.39
C PRO A 248 10.86 -10.89 10.57
N VAL A 249 11.42 -10.18 11.55
CA VAL A 249 12.02 -10.79 12.76
C VAL A 249 10.96 -11.42 13.66
N VAL A 250 9.73 -10.88 13.68
CA VAL A 250 8.63 -11.39 14.52
C VAL A 250 8.35 -12.87 14.21
N ALA A 251 8.45 -13.28 12.94
CA ALA A 251 8.28 -14.68 12.53
C ALA A 251 9.35 -15.62 13.15
N TRP A 252 10.49 -15.08 13.56
CA TRP A 252 11.61 -15.82 14.14
C TRP A 252 11.60 -15.88 15.67
N TYR A 253 10.78 -15.07 16.36
CA TYR A 253 10.78 -15.02 17.83
C TYR A 253 10.58 -16.38 18.48
N ARG A 254 9.68 -17.23 17.95
CA ARG A 254 9.50 -18.60 18.47
C ARG A 254 10.80 -19.40 18.46
N THR A 255 11.60 -19.27 17.40
CA THR A 255 12.89 -19.94 17.29
C THR A 255 13.87 -19.41 18.32
N TYR A 256 13.96 -18.08 18.46
CA TYR A 256 14.86 -17.44 19.41
C TYR A 256 14.50 -17.74 20.87
N GLU A 257 13.22 -17.72 21.22
CA GLU A 257 12.73 -18.10 22.56
C GLU A 257 13.10 -19.54 22.92
N LEU A 258 12.94 -20.48 21.98
CA LEU A 258 13.24 -21.90 22.21
C LEU A 258 14.74 -22.17 22.35
N PHE A 259 15.59 -21.54 21.53
CA PHE A 259 17.04 -21.74 21.61
C PHE A 259 17.70 -20.93 22.72
N GLY A 260 17.23 -19.71 22.97
CA GLY A 260 17.73 -18.84 24.03
C GLY A 260 17.12 -19.13 25.41
N SER A 261 16.08 -19.95 25.51
CA SER A 261 15.39 -20.23 26.78
C SER A 261 14.87 -18.97 27.49
N PHE A 262 14.21 -18.09 26.74
CA PHE A 262 13.54 -16.89 27.27
C PHE A 262 12.16 -16.71 26.63
N ARG A 263 11.40 -15.74 27.13
CA ARG A 263 10.11 -15.33 26.56
C ARG A 263 10.16 -13.85 26.21
N THR A 264 10.03 -13.52 24.94
CA THR A 264 10.13 -12.15 24.43
C THR A 264 9.11 -11.23 25.12
N GLU A 265 7.89 -11.73 25.33
CA GLU A 265 6.79 -11.01 26.00
C GLU A 265 7.13 -10.54 27.42
N MET A 266 8.01 -11.25 28.15
CA MET A 266 8.44 -10.86 29.50
C MET A 266 9.44 -9.69 29.50
N HIS A 267 10.07 -9.41 28.35
CA HIS A 267 11.11 -8.40 28.23
C HIS A 267 10.70 -7.21 27.35
N ALA A 268 9.78 -7.44 26.40
CA ALA A 268 9.29 -6.45 25.47
C ALA A 268 7.80 -6.68 25.13
N PRO A 269 6.90 -6.46 26.10
CA PRO A 269 5.46 -6.70 25.92
C PRO A 269 4.84 -5.79 24.86
N ARG A 270 5.25 -4.51 24.74
CA ARG A 270 4.71 -3.61 23.72
C ARG A 270 5.20 -3.98 22.34
N LEU A 271 6.45 -4.41 22.17
CA LEU A 271 6.93 -4.96 20.90
C LEU A 271 6.12 -6.20 20.49
N MET A 272 5.76 -7.08 21.44
CA MET A 272 4.91 -8.23 21.11
C MET A 272 3.51 -7.82 20.67
N ALA A 273 2.90 -6.83 21.35
CA ALA A 273 1.61 -6.28 20.94
C ALA A 273 1.69 -5.59 19.57
N TRP A 274 2.76 -4.83 19.32
CA TRP A 274 3.05 -4.21 18.04
C TRP A 274 3.22 -5.25 16.92
N GLY A 275 3.96 -6.33 17.17
CA GLY A 275 4.17 -7.40 16.20
C GLY A 275 2.85 -8.06 15.79
N LYS A 276 1.96 -8.35 16.76
CA LYS A 276 0.61 -8.85 16.49
C LYS A 276 -0.19 -7.90 15.59
N ARG A 277 -0.23 -6.61 15.93
CA ARG A 277 -0.90 -5.58 15.11
C ARG A 277 -0.32 -5.50 13.70
N CYS A 278 0.99 -5.63 13.54
CA CYS A 278 1.64 -5.59 12.22
C CYS A 278 1.23 -6.78 11.35
N LEU A 279 1.08 -7.97 11.94
CA LEU A 279 0.64 -9.19 11.22
C LEU A 279 -0.82 -9.13 10.77
N GLU A 280 -1.67 -8.36 11.45
CA GLU A 280 -3.07 -8.13 11.07
C GLU A 280 -3.23 -7.17 9.87
N ARG A 281 -2.17 -6.45 9.48
CA ARG A 281 -2.19 -5.55 8.33
C ARG A 281 -2.30 -6.37 7.04
N GLU A 282 -3.24 -6.02 6.16
CA GLU A 282 -3.45 -6.70 4.88
C GLU A 282 -2.16 -6.83 4.06
N SER A 283 -1.36 -5.76 3.95
CA SER A 283 -0.08 -5.79 3.22
C SER A 283 0.96 -6.76 3.78
N VAL A 284 0.92 -7.03 5.09
CA VAL A 284 1.82 -7.97 5.78
C VAL A 284 1.23 -9.37 5.76
N ALA A 285 -0.08 -9.52 5.95
CA ALA A 285 -0.77 -10.80 5.85
C ALA A 285 -0.68 -11.40 4.43
N MET A 286 -0.69 -10.55 3.41
CA MET A 286 -0.43 -10.95 2.01
C MET A 286 1.05 -11.23 1.72
N SER A 287 1.97 -10.84 2.62
CA SER A 287 3.39 -11.15 2.46
C SER A 287 3.67 -12.59 2.89
N SER A 288 4.52 -13.28 2.15
CA SER A 288 4.89 -14.69 2.42
C SER A 288 5.81 -14.85 3.63
N LEU A 289 5.49 -14.22 4.77
CA LEU A 289 6.23 -14.42 6.01
C LEU A 289 6.19 -15.90 6.38
N PRO A 290 7.34 -16.49 6.76
CA PRO A 290 7.40 -17.91 7.05
C PRO A 290 6.65 -18.21 8.36
N ASP A 291 5.90 -19.31 8.37
CA ASP A 291 5.24 -19.79 9.58
C ASP A 291 6.28 -20.03 10.71
N PRO A 292 6.08 -19.48 11.93
CA PRO A 292 7.07 -19.58 13.00
C PRO A 292 7.42 -21.02 13.41
N HIS A 293 6.50 -21.98 13.24
CA HIS A 293 6.79 -23.38 13.51
C HIS A 293 7.68 -23.98 12.41
N LYS A 294 7.41 -23.67 11.14
CA LYS A 294 8.27 -24.08 10.01
C LYS A 294 9.68 -23.49 10.10
N VAL A 295 9.82 -22.23 10.52
CA VAL A 295 11.13 -21.60 10.77
C VAL A 295 11.93 -22.41 11.81
N HIS A 296 11.31 -22.75 12.94
CA HIS A 296 11.97 -23.52 13.99
C HIS A 296 12.36 -24.94 13.51
N GLN A 297 11.46 -25.62 12.79
CA GLN A 297 11.76 -26.94 12.20
C GLN A 297 12.95 -26.87 11.23
N PHE A 298 13.00 -25.86 10.37
CA PHE A 298 14.10 -25.63 9.44
C PHE A 298 15.43 -25.44 10.17
N VAL A 299 15.45 -24.64 11.23
CA VAL A 299 16.65 -24.40 12.04
C VAL A 299 17.11 -25.67 12.76
N ARG A 300 16.19 -26.48 13.32
CA ARG A 300 16.52 -27.79 13.89
C ARG A 300 17.14 -28.72 12.84
N PHE A 301 16.59 -28.75 11.64
CA PHE A 301 17.16 -29.51 10.53
C PHE A 301 18.58 -29.06 10.20
N LEU A 302 18.85 -27.75 10.15
CA LEU A 302 20.18 -27.21 9.89
C LEU A 302 21.20 -27.62 10.96
N ARG A 303 20.84 -27.53 12.26
CA ARG A 303 21.72 -27.97 13.36
C ARG A 303 22.02 -29.47 13.30
N ASN A 304 21.02 -30.29 12.95
CA ASN A 304 21.19 -31.74 12.87
C ASN A 304 22.07 -32.18 11.68
N LYS A 305 22.06 -31.44 10.56
CA LYS A 305 22.89 -31.76 9.37
C LYS A 305 24.35 -31.30 9.48
N LYS A 306 24.68 -30.37 10.40
CA LYS A 306 26.03 -29.88 10.63
C LYS A 306 26.27 -29.65 12.14
N PRO A 307 26.75 -30.67 12.88
CA PRO A 307 27.27 -30.44 14.22
C PRO A 307 28.46 -29.46 14.13
N GLY A 308 28.35 -28.27 14.72
CA GLY A 308 29.46 -27.31 14.82
C GLY A 308 29.62 -26.28 13.68
N LEU A 309 28.55 -25.61 13.24
CA LEU A 309 28.64 -24.45 12.34
C LEU A 309 29.58 -23.36 12.93
N GLN A 310 30.83 -23.29 12.44
CA GLN A 310 31.66 -22.10 12.58
C GLN A 310 31.11 -20.98 11.68
N PRO A 311 31.26 -19.70 12.09
CA PRO A 311 30.69 -18.59 11.35
C PRO A 311 31.35 -18.48 9.96
N PHE A 312 30.51 -18.28 8.93
CA PHE A 312 30.94 -17.70 7.65
C PHE A 312 31.24 -16.22 7.85
#